data_AF-A0A4Y2W079-F1
#
_entry.id   AF-A0A4Y2W079-F1
#
_cell.length_a   1.000
_cell.length_b   1.000
_cell.length_c   1.000
_cell.angle_alpha   90.00
_cell.angle_beta   90.00
_cell.angle_gamma   90.00
#
_symmetry.space_group_name_H-M   'P 1'
#
loop_
_entity.id
_entity.type
_entity.pdbx_description
1 polymer ?
#
loop_
_entity_poly.entity_id
_entity_poly.type
_entity_poly.pdbx_seq_one_letter_code
_entity_poly.pdbx_strand_id
1 'polypeptide(L)'
;MYAQNCRKAIRDIQINGGNETLTTSRNNEQLNYEKRIAASEDALIYIGPYPVMNCVKHHEPTTDVEVVEKGQYVGPVHSTPSPIFK
;
A
#
# COMPACT_ATOMS: atom_id res chain seq x y z
N MET A 1 -0.64 5.53 0.75
CA MET A 1 -0.38 6.52 -0.31
C MET A 1 -1.50 7.56 -0.46
N TYR A 2 -2.77 7.17 -0.66
CA TYR A 2 -3.88 8.14 -0.87
C TYR A 2 -4.16 9.10 0.31
N ALA A 3 -4.30 8.60 1.54
CA ALA A 3 -4.57 9.45 2.71
C ALA A 3 -3.44 10.46 3.00
N GLN A 4 -2.19 10.08 2.70
CA GLN A 4 -1.04 11.00 2.79
C GLN A 4 -1.13 12.10 1.73
N ASN A 5 -1.58 11.78 0.52
CA ASN A 5 -1.79 12.75 -0.56
C ASN A 5 -2.92 13.73 -0.21
N CYS A 6 -4.01 13.26 0.42
CA CYS A 6 -5.08 14.13 0.91
C CYS A 6 -4.56 15.12 1.96
N ARG A 7 -3.82 14.63 2.96
CA ARG A 7 -3.19 15.48 3.99
C ARG A 7 -2.20 16.48 3.42
N LYS A 8 -1.48 16.11 2.36
CA LYS A 8 -0.58 17.02 1.66
C LYS A 8 -1.36 18.11 0.93
N ALA A 9 -2.42 17.75 0.19
CA ALA A 9 -3.25 18.72 -0.52
C ALA A 9 -3.91 19.74 0.43
N ILE A 10 -4.37 19.31 1.61
CA ILE A 10 -4.94 20.22 2.62
C ILE A 10 -3.88 21.18 3.15
N ARG A 11 -2.67 20.69 3.45
CA ARG A 11 -1.54 21.55 3.87
C ARG A 11 -1.15 22.55 2.78
N ASP A 12 -1.10 22.11 1.53
CA ASP A 12 -0.77 22.96 0.39
C ASP A 12 -1.83 24.10 0.24
N ILE A 13 -3.11 23.81 0.48
CA ILE A 13 -4.18 24.84 0.52
C ILE A 13 -3.96 25.84 1.67
N GLN A 14 -3.62 25.37 2.87
CA GLN A 14 -3.37 26.23 4.03
C GLN A 14 -2.16 27.15 3.83
N ILE A 15 -1.06 26.62 3.28
CA ILE A 15 0.18 27.37 3.06
C ILE A 15 0.01 28.44 1.97
N ASN A 16 -0.78 28.15 0.93
CA ASN A 16 -1.01 29.07 -0.18
C ASN A 16 -2.07 30.16 0.12
N GLY A 17 -2.50 30.32 1.38
CA GLY A 17 -3.51 31.30 1.79
C GLY A 17 -4.94 30.93 1.38
N GLY A 18 -5.23 29.63 1.25
CA GLY A 18 -6.53 29.11 0.87
C GLY A 18 -7.65 29.45 1.86
N ASN A 19 -8.88 29.52 1.34
CA ASN A 19 -10.07 29.84 2.12
C ASN A 19 -10.28 28.87 3.31
N GLU A 20 -10.51 29.40 4.50
CA GLU A 20 -10.73 28.62 5.73
C GLU A 20 -11.96 27.70 5.66
N THR A 21 -13.03 28.13 4.99
CA THR A 21 -14.20 27.31 4.69
C THR A 21 -13.85 26.12 3.81
N LEU A 22 -13.01 26.33 2.78
CA LEU A 22 -12.54 25.25 1.91
C LEU A 22 -11.69 24.25 2.69
N THR A 23 -10.77 24.74 3.52
CA THR A 23 -9.92 23.91 4.38
C THR A 23 -10.74 23.08 5.35
N THR A 24 -11.74 23.70 5.99
CA THR A 24 -12.66 23.03 6.93
C THR A 24 -13.48 21.95 6.22
N SER A 25 -14.03 22.26 5.04
CA SER A 25 -14.78 21.30 4.23
C SER A 25 -13.95 20.06 3.89
N ARG A 26 -12.70 20.26 3.44
CA ARG A 26 -11.79 19.15 3.09
C ARG A 26 -11.37 18.32 4.30
N ASN A 27 -11.17 18.96 5.45
CA ASN A 27 -10.91 18.25 6.71
C ASN A 27 -12.10 17.40 7.14
N ASN A 28 -13.32 17.94 7.08
CA ASN A 28 -14.53 17.21 7.43
C ASN A 28 -14.76 16.01 6.50
N GLU A 29 -14.51 16.20 5.20
CA GLU A 29 -14.57 15.12 4.23
C GLU A 29 -13.56 14.01 4.54
N GLN A 30 -12.30 14.37 4.83
CA GLN A 30 -11.28 13.39 5.20
C GLN A 30 -11.67 12.61 6.46
N LEU A 31 -12.13 13.31 7.49
CA LEU A 31 -12.59 12.68 8.74
C LEU A 31 -13.76 11.72 8.50
N ASN A 32 -14.68 12.06 7.59
CA ASN A 32 -15.80 11.20 7.24
C ASN A 32 -15.33 9.90 6.55
N TYR A 33 -14.36 9.99 5.63
CA TYR A 33 -13.78 8.80 5.01
C TYR A 33 -13.07 7.91 6.04
N GLU A 34 -12.29 8.50 6.95
CA GLU A 34 -11.60 7.76 8.01
C GLU A 34 -12.61 7.01 8.91
N LYS A 35 -13.71 7.66 9.29
CA LYS A 35 -14.80 7.02 10.05
C LYS A 35 -15.46 5.86 9.30
N ARG A 36 -15.71 6.02 7.99
CA ARG A 36 -16.31 4.97 7.16
C ARG A 36 -15.38 3.77 7.00
N ILE A 37 -14.08 4.01 6.87
CA ILE A 37 -13.07 2.95 6.82
C ILE A 37 -13.05 2.20 8.14
N ALA A 38 -12.91 2.89 9.27
CA ALA A 38 -12.92 2.26 10.59
C ALA A 38 -14.19 1.43 10.83
N ALA A 39 -15.37 1.97 10.50
CA ALA A 39 -16.63 1.22 10.61
C ALA A 39 -16.68 -0.02 9.71
N SER A 40 -16.06 0.05 8.51
CA SER A 40 -15.97 -1.09 7.60
C SER A 40 -14.99 -2.14 8.12
N GLU A 41 -13.85 -1.73 8.66
CA GLU A 41 -12.86 -2.60 9.28
C GLU A 41 -13.45 -3.31 10.51
N ASP A 42 -14.15 -2.57 11.38
CA ASP A 42 -14.86 -3.13 12.53
C ASP A 42 -15.93 -4.15 12.09
N ALA A 43 -16.69 -3.83 11.04
CA ALA A 43 -17.68 -4.75 10.48
C ALA A 43 -17.02 -6.02 9.93
N LEU A 44 -15.89 -5.92 9.23
CA LEU A 44 -15.15 -7.07 8.72
C LEU A 44 -14.56 -7.93 9.84
N ILE A 45 -14.02 -7.30 10.89
CA ILE A 45 -13.53 -7.99 12.10
C ILE A 45 -14.68 -8.74 12.78
N TYR A 46 -15.84 -8.08 12.94
CA TYR A 46 -17.03 -8.68 13.53
C TYR A 46 -17.57 -9.87 12.71
N ILE A 47 -17.62 -9.74 11.38
CA ILE A 47 -18.04 -10.81 10.47
C ILE A 47 -17.06 -11.98 10.52
N GLY A 48 -15.77 -11.69 10.75
CA GLY A 48 -14.71 -12.69 10.77
C GLY A 48 -14.31 -13.16 9.36
N PRO A 49 -13.34 -14.08 9.25
CA PRO A 49 -12.93 -14.62 7.97
C PRO A 49 -14.10 -15.30 7.26
N TYR A 50 -14.14 -15.18 5.92
CA TYR A 50 -15.20 -15.79 5.12
C TYR A 50 -15.23 -17.32 5.34
N PRO A 51 -16.39 -17.95 5.64
CA PRO A 51 -16.47 -19.35 6.07
C PRO A 51 -16.10 -20.42 5.04
N VAL A 52 -15.54 -20.08 3.88
CA VAL A 52 -15.39 -21.01 2.76
C VAL A 52 -13.92 -21.11 2.34
N MET A 53 -13.25 -22.15 2.82
CA MET A 53 -11.88 -22.53 2.44
C MET A 53 -11.74 -23.00 0.98
N ASN A 54 -12.85 -23.11 0.25
CA ASN A 54 -12.98 -23.73 -1.06
C ASN A 54 -13.94 -22.95 -1.99
N CYS A 55 -13.96 -21.61 -1.88
CA CYS A 55 -14.78 -20.78 -2.75
C CYS A 55 -14.18 -20.68 -4.16
N VAL A 56 -14.63 -21.55 -5.07
CA VAL A 56 -14.21 -21.60 -6.49
C VAL A 56 -14.35 -20.28 -7.27
N LYS A 57 -15.07 -19.28 -6.74
CA LYS A 57 -15.18 -17.95 -7.37
C LYS A 57 -14.02 -16.99 -7.06
N HIS A 58 -13.17 -17.32 -6.09
CA HIS A 58 -12.03 -16.48 -5.67
C HIS A 58 -10.68 -17.17 -5.81
N HIS A 59 -10.64 -18.46 -6.19
CA HIS A 59 -9.40 -19.15 -6.48
C HIS A 59 -9.02 -18.98 -7.95
N GLU A 60 -8.56 -17.79 -8.32
CA GLU A 60 -7.31 -17.78 -9.05
C GLU A 60 -6.26 -17.39 -8.02
N PRO A 61 -5.35 -18.30 -7.64
CA PRO A 61 -4.16 -17.90 -6.93
C PRO A 61 -3.47 -16.91 -7.87
N THR A 62 -3.51 -15.61 -7.55
CA THR A 62 -2.49 -14.71 -8.06
C THR A 62 -1.21 -15.30 -7.51
N THR A 63 -0.51 -16.03 -8.38
CA THR A 63 0.78 -16.62 -8.10
C THR A 63 1.55 -15.55 -7.38
N ASP A 64 1.94 -15.79 -6.13
CA ASP A 64 2.82 -14.90 -5.40
C ASP A 64 3.96 -14.62 -6.37
N VAL A 65 4.01 -13.39 -6.90
CA VAL A 65 5.09 -12.97 -7.76
C VAL A 65 6.31 -13.16 -6.88
N GLU A 66 7.08 -14.20 -7.19
CA GLU A 66 8.33 -14.51 -6.53
C GLU A 66 9.04 -13.18 -6.37
N VAL A 67 9.40 -12.86 -5.12
CA VAL A 67 10.26 -11.72 -4.84
C VAL A 67 11.58 -12.04 -5.51
N VAL A 68 11.68 -11.74 -6.80
CA VAL A 68 12.92 -11.73 -7.55
C VAL A 68 13.73 -10.65 -6.86
N GLU A 69 14.67 -11.11 -6.06
CA GLU A 69 15.75 -10.33 -5.48
C GLU A 69 16.51 -9.66 -6.63
N LYS A 70 16.06 -8.48 -7.05
CA LYS A 70 16.83 -7.61 -7.94
C LYS A 70 17.92 -6.97 -7.11
N GLY A 71 19.04 -7.68 -7.01
CA GLY A 71 20.10 -7.29 -6.09
C GLY A 71 21.53 -7.68 -6.45
N GLN A 72 21.89 -8.00 -7.69
CA GLN A 72 23.32 -8.10 -8.04
C GLN A 72 23.60 -7.50 -9.42
N TYR A 73 24.10 -6.27 -9.41
CA TYR A 73 24.65 -5.59 -10.58
C TYR A 73 25.85 -6.37 -11.12
N VAL A 74 25.73 -6.95 -12.32
CA VAL A 74 26.83 -7.63 -12.98
C VAL A 74 27.75 -6.58 -13.60
N GLY A 75 28.76 -6.15 -12.85
CA GLY A 75 29.93 -5.49 -13.41
C GLY A 75 30.85 -6.53 -14.05
N PRO A 76 31.49 -6.25 -15.20
CA PRO A 76 32.35 -7.21 -15.85
C PRO A 76 33.66 -7.29 -15.07
N VAL A 77 33.90 -8.38 -14.36
CA VAL A 77 35.20 -8.67 -13.76
C VAL A 77 35.78 -9.89 -14.44
N HIS A 78 36.96 -9.66 -15.01
CA HIS A 78 37.66 -10.52 -15.92
C HIS A 78 37.93 -11.91 -15.34
N SER A 79 37.89 -12.90 -16.23
CA SER A 79 38.18 -14.30 -15.96
C SER A 79 39.62 -14.51 -15.49
N THR A 80 39.82 -15.26 -14.42
CA THR A 80 40.95 -16.17 -14.24
C THR A 80 40.48 -17.43 -13.50
N PRO A 81 40.83 -18.65 -13.95
CA PRO A 81 40.50 -19.88 -13.24
C PRO A 81 41.64 -20.38 -12.34
N SER A 82 41.25 -21.26 -11.40
CA SER A 82 42.03 -22.31 -10.70
C SER A 82 42.50 -22.03 -9.26
N PRO A 83 42.69 -23.07 -8.39
CA PRO A 83 42.14 -24.44 -8.40
C PRO A 83 41.53 -24.89 -7.05
N ILE A 84 40.76 -25.98 -7.14
CA ILE A 84 40.19 -26.78 -6.04
C ILE A 84 41.32 -27.51 -5.29
N PHE A 85 41.30 -27.48 -3.96
CA PHE A 85 41.97 -28.47 -3.12
C PHE A 85 40.93 -29.29 -2.35
N LYS A 86 41.21 -30.60 -2.26
CA LYS A 86 40.38 -31.67 -1.70
C LYS A 86 40.08 -31.50 -0.22
#